data_AF-A0A954Q0Z5-F1
#
_entry.id   AF-A0A954Q0Z5-F1
#
_cell.length_a   1.000
_cell.length_b   1.000
_cell.length_c   1.000
_cell.angle_alpha   90.00
_cell.angle_beta   90.00
_cell.angle_gamma   90.00
#
_symmetry.space_group_name_H-M   'P 1'
#
loop_
_entity.id
_entity.type
_entity.pdbx_description
1 polymer ?
#
loop_
_entity_poly.entity_id
_entity_poly.type
_entity_poly.pdbx_seq_one_letter_code
_entity_poly.pdbx_strand_id
1 'polypeptide(L)'
;MSDPAKLSKQQLLELVKKKNEELALSHKELAQEKDINRQLAEKYRQLEKEYLQLFREKFGRKSERYIADPDQLRLDFGDTDDAADCADGLAEAVEEAQLIPAHTRGKRKKKATSFPAHFPRIEKVVDVEPEQKECPEHGERELLPESMWDVREKLVIKPAVYEVLRTKYKKYRCKNQPECGIASPERPTGIVEGDKYDTSVATHIITHKYAYFLTLYRLQHLFAGSGWMPSRGLLLNILQGSHFVIEPLPSQSLDGANTLLGRR
;
A
#
# COMPACT_ATOMS: atom_id res chain seq x y z
N MET A 1 15.47 -84.38 -10.04
CA MET A 1 15.43 -84.32 -8.57
C MET A 1 15.46 -85.75 -8.07
N SER A 2 16.50 -86.14 -7.34
CA SER A 2 16.67 -87.50 -6.85
C SER A 2 15.67 -87.78 -5.72
N ASP A 3 15.01 -88.95 -5.75
CA ASP A 3 14.02 -89.33 -4.72
C ASP A 3 14.66 -89.33 -3.32
N PRO A 4 14.07 -88.62 -2.32
CA PRO A 4 14.65 -88.46 -0.98
C PRO A 4 14.73 -89.78 -0.19
N ALA A 5 14.07 -90.83 -0.65
CA ALA A 5 13.98 -92.13 0.02
C ALA A 5 15.23 -93.04 -0.16
N LYS A 6 16.16 -92.69 -1.06
CA LYS A 6 17.35 -93.52 -1.38
C LYS A 6 18.69 -92.93 -0.91
N LEU A 7 18.69 -91.81 -0.19
CA LEU A 7 19.89 -91.09 0.22
C LEU A 7 20.31 -91.44 1.65
N SER A 8 21.61 -91.54 1.91
CA SER A 8 22.13 -91.80 3.26
C SER A 8 21.88 -90.59 4.19
N LYS A 9 21.79 -90.82 5.51
CA LYS A 9 21.55 -89.75 6.51
C LYS A 9 22.53 -88.56 6.38
N GLN A 10 23.77 -88.84 5.99
CA GLN A 10 24.81 -87.81 5.78
C GLN A 10 24.55 -86.98 4.51
N GLN A 11 24.12 -87.61 3.42
CA GLN A 11 23.77 -86.92 2.17
C GLN A 11 22.53 -86.03 2.33
N LEU A 12 21.54 -86.47 3.13
CA LEU A 12 20.37 -85.65 3.46
C LEU A 12 20.75 -84.43 4.30
N LEU A 13 21.64 -84.58 5.29
CA LEU A 13 22.15 -83.46 6.09
C LEU A 13 22.89 -82.42 5.25
N GLU A 14 23.67 -82.84 4.26
CA GLU A 14 24.39 -81.94 3.38
C GLU A 14 23.44 -81.19 2.42
N LEU A 15 22.41 -81.87 1.92
CA LEU A 15 21.34 -81.24 1.12
C LEU A 15 20.56 -80.19 1.92
N VAL A 16 20.23 -80.49 3.18
CA VAL A 16 19.55 -79.53 4.08
C VAL A 16 20.45 -78.31 4.35
N LYS A 17 21.77 -78.51 4.54
CA LYS A 17 22.71 -77.39 4.71
C LYS A 17 22.76 -76.50 3.47
N LYS A 18 22.89 -77.09 2.27
CA LYS A 18 22.89 -76.33 1.00
C LYS A 18 21.58 -75.57 0.80
N LYS A 19 20.43 -76.19 1.11
CA LYS A 19 19.13 -75.52 1.04
C LYS A 19 18.97 -74.41 2.07
N ASN A 20 19.49 -74.57 3.28
CA ASN A 20 19.48 -73.51 4.29
C ASN A 20 20.40 -72.33 3.89
N GLU A 21 21.53 -72.61 3.25
CA GLU A 21 22.41 -71.57 2.69
C GLU A 21 21.73 -70.82 1.52
N GLU A 22 21.08 -71.54 0.60
CA GLU A 22 20.27 -70.94 -0.48
C GLU A 22 19.11 -70.09 0.07
N LEU A 23 18.39 -70.57 1.08
CA LEU A 23 17.33 -69.81 1.76
C LEU A 23 17.87 -68.57 2.47
N ALA A 24 19.02 -68.67 3.11
CA ALA A 24 19.65 -67.53 3.76
C ALA A 24 20.08 -66.45 2.77
N LEU A 25 20.53 -66.83 1.56
CA LEU A 25 20.82 -65.89 0.47
C LEU A 25 19.54 -65.22 -0.04
N SER A 26 18.49 -66.00 -0.32
CA SER A 26 17.20 -65.47 -0.77
C SER A 26 16.54 -64.54 0.27
N HIS A 27 16.66 -64.84 1.57
CA HIS A 27 16.18 -63.95 2.62
C HIS A 27 16.96 -62.63 2.70
N LYS A 28 18.27 -62.64 2.40
CA LYS A 28 19.08 -61.42 2.32
C LYS A 28 18.66 -60.57 1.12
N GLU A 29 18.43 -61.18 -0.04
CA GLU A 29 17.93 -60.49 -1.23
C GLU A 29 16.55 -59.87 -0.98
N LEU A 30 15.62 -60.62 -0.40
CA LEU A 30 14.29 -60.10 -0.01
C LEU A 30 14.35 -58.96 1.01
N ALA A 31 15.32 -58.98 1.92
CA ALA A 31 15.52 -57.87 2.86
C ALA A 31 16.00 -56.61 2.13
N GLN A 32 16.97 -56.75 1.22
CA GLN A 32 17.47 -55.65 0.39
C GLN A 32 16.37 -55.06 -0.49
N GLU A 33 15.55 -55.89 -1.14
CA GLU A 33 14.41 -55.42 -1.95
C GLU A 33 13.36 -54.70 -1.11
N LYS A 34 13.10 -55.15 0.12
CA LYS A 34 12.17 -54.46 1.03
C LYS A 34 12.69 -53.09 1.44
N ASP A 35 13.98 -52.97 1.69
CA ASP A 35 14.60 -51.69 2.05
C ASP A 35 14.60 -50.72 0.86
N ILE A 36 14.86 -51.21 -0.35
CA ILE A 36 14.75 -50.42 -1.59
C ILE A 36 13.31 -49.95 -1.81
N ASN A 37 12.32 -50.83 -1.63
CA ASN A 37 10.90 -50.47 -1.74
C ASN A 37 10.46 -49.44 -0.71
N ARG A 38 10.97 -49.52 0.53
CA ARG A 38 10.72 -48.49 1.55
C ARG A 38 11.29 -47.13 1.15
N GLN A 39 12.54 -47.10 0.69
CA GLN A 39 13.18 -45.87 0.22
C GLN A 39 12.46 -45.25 -0.99
N LEU A 40 11.99 -46.09 -1.92
CA LEU A 40 11.19 -45.65 -3.07
C LEU A 40 9.85 -45.07 -2.62
N ALA A 41 9.16 -45.70 -1.67
CA ALA A 41 7.89 -45.22 -1.14
C ALA A 41 8.04 -43.87 -0.41
N GLU A 42 9.14 -43.68 0.34
CA GLU A 42 9.46 -42.41 0.99
C GLU A 42 9.72 -41.30 -0.03
N LYS A 43 10.53 -41.58 -1.05
CA LYS A 43 10.79 -40.62 -2.15
C LYS A 43 9.51 -40.27 -2.89
N TYR A 44 8.64 -41.25 -3.15
CA TYR A 44 7.35 -41.01 -3.80
C TYR A 44 6.47 -40.06 -2.99
N ARG A 45 6.37 -40.28 -1.67
CA ARG A 45 5.62 -39.38 -0.77
C ARG A 45 6.21 -37.97 -0.72
N GLN A 46 7.54 -37.84 -0.76
CA GLN A 46 8.19 -36.52 -0.82
C GLN A 46 7.84 -35.80 -2.12
N LEU A 47 7.97 -36.49 -3.25
CA LEU A 47 7.68 -35.95 -4.57
C LEU A 47 6.20 -35.55 -4.73
N GLU A 48 5.28 -36.35 -4.17
CA GLU A 48 3.85 -36.06 -4.18
C GLU A 48 3.52 -34.79 -3.38
N LYS A 49 4.17 -34.60 -2.21
CA LYS A 49 4.03 -33.37 -1.41
C LYS A 49 4.54 -32.14 -2.15
N GLU A 50 5.73 -32.24 -2.75
CA GLU A 50 6.32 -31.15 -3.54
C GLU A 50 5.45 -30.80 -4.75
N TYR A 51 4.93 -31.82 -5.45
CA TYR A 51 4.02 -31.63 -6.57
C TYR A 51 2.75 -30.87 -6.15
N LEU A 52 2.11 -31.28 -5.04
CA LEU A 52 0.91 -30.61 -4.53
C LEU A 52 1.18 -29.16 -4.11
N GLN A 53 2.34 -28.89 -3.49
CA GLN A 53 2.77 -27.53 -3.14
C GLN A 53 2.93 -26.66 -4.40
N LEU A 54 3.68 -27.14 -5.39
CA LEU A 54 3.89 -26.42 -6.66
C LEU A 54 2.58 -26.24 -7.43
N PHE A 55 1.69 -27.23 -7.41
CA PHE A 55 0.38 -27.14 -8.03
C PHE A 55 -0.48 -26.05 -7.35
N ARG A 56 -0.45 -25.99 -6.01
CA ARG A 56 -1.14 -24.92 -5.25
C ARG A 56 -0.52 -23.54 -5.50
N GLU A 57 0.80 -23.43 -5.66
CA GLU A 57 1.43 -22.14 -5.98
C GLU A 57 1.10 -21.65 -7.39
N LYS A 58 1.12 -22.55 -8.38
CA LYS A 58 0.90 -22.20 -9.80
C LYS A 58 -0.56 -22.06 -10.17
N PHE A 59 -1.40 -22.97 -9.68
CA PHE A 59 -2.82 -23.09 -10.08
C PHE A 59 -3.78 -22.83 -8.92
N GLY A 60 -3.29 -22.72 -7.69
CA GLY A 60 -4.12 -22.35 -6.55
C GLY A 60 -4.55 -20.88 -6.61
N ARG A 61 -5.68 -20.60 -5.97
CA ARG A 61 -6.21 -19.25 -5.86
C ARG A 61 -5.31 -18.44 -4.93
N LYS A 62 -4.75 -17.33 -5.43
CA LYS A 62 -3.89 -16.40 -4.67
C LYS A 62 -4.63 -15.56 -3.64
N SER A 63 -5.96 -15.72 -3.54
CA SER A 63 -6.76 -15.06 -2.52
C SER A 63 -6.75 -15.87 -1.24
N GLU A 64 -6.42 -15.25 -0.10
CA GLU A 64 -6.62 -15.78 1.26
C GLU A 64 -8.13 -15.89 1.61
N ARG A 65 -8.95 -16.34 0.66
CA ARG A 65 -10.36 -16.63 0.94
C ARG A 65 -10.40 -17.94 1.70
N TYR A 66 -10.95 -17.86 2.91
CA TYR A 66 -11.15 -18.97 3.82
C TYR A 66 -11.88 -20.11 3.10
N ILE A 67 -11.18 -21.24 2.94
CA ILE A 67 -11.80 -22.52 2.63
C ILE A 67 -11.72 -23.27 3.95
N ALA A 68 -12.87 -23.72 4.46
CA ALA A 68 -12.94 -24.48 5.69
C ALA A 68 -12.24 -25.85 5.49
N ASP A 69 -10.92 -25.86 5.65
CA ASP A 69 -10.11 -27.09 5.64
C ASP A 69 -10.30 -27.79 7.00
N PRO A 70 -10.75 -29.06 7.04
CA PRO A 70 -11.02 -29.77 8.30
C PRO A 70 -9.76 -30.05 9.12
N ASP A 71 -8.58 -30.03 8.51
CA ASP A 71 -7.28 -30.22 9.18
C ASP A 71 -6.62 -28.91 9.65
N GLN A 72 -7.22 -27.75 9.35
CA GLN A 72 -6.69 -26.46 9.77
C GLN A 72 -7.13 -26.16 11.22
N LEU A 73 -6.18 -26.02 12.14
CA LEU A 73 -6.47 -25.56 13.50
C LEU A 73 -7.17 -24.20 13.44
N ARG A 74 -8.38 -24.14 13.98
CA ARG A 74 -9.10 -22.88 14.20
C ARG A 74 -8.47 -22.18 15.40
N LEU A 75 -8.12 -20.91 15.22
CA LEU A 75 -7.85 -20.02 16.35
C LEU A 75 -9.19 -19.77 17.03
N ASP A 76 -9.38 -20.37 18.20
CA ASP A 76 -10.55 -20.12 19.04
C ASP A 76 -10.32 -18.84 19.83
N PHE A 77 -10.96 -17.75 19.38
CA PHE A 77 -10.89 -16.44 20.04
C PHE A 77 -11.91 -16.31 21.19
N GLY A 78 -12.64 -17.39 21.51
CA GLY A 78 -13.71 -17.39 22.53
C GLY A 78 -14.93 -16.55 22.13
N ASP A 79 -15.93 -16.51 23.03
CA ASP A 79 -17.15 -15.70 22.89
C ASP A 79 -16.89 -14.26 23.35
N THR A 80 -16.01 -13.55 22.65
CA THR A 80 -15.81 -12.10 22.84
C THR A 80 -16.66 -11.32 21.85
N ASP A 81 -17.13 -10.13 22.24
CA ASP A 81 -17.96 -9.27 21.37
C ASP A 81 -17.26 -8.99 20.02
N ASP A 82 -15.94 -8.82 20.04
CA ASP A 82 -15.10 -8.64 18.84
C ASP A 82 -15.11 -9.86 17.90
N ALA A 83 -15.26 -11.07 18.44
CA ALA A 83 -15.32 -12.32 17.66
C ALA A 83 -16.70 -12.51 17.02
N ALA A 84 -17.77 -12.07 17.69
CA ALA A 84 -19.12 -12.04 17.14
C ALA A 84 -19.23 -11.05 15.96
N ASP A 85 -18.70 -9.83 16.13
CA ASP A 85 -18.66 -8.82 15.06
C ASP A 85 -17.86 -9.31 13.84
N CYS A 86 -16.76 -10.04 14.06
CA CYS A 86 -15.98 -10.63 12.96
C CYS A 86 -16.74 -11.75 12.24
N ALA A 87 -17.51 -12.57 12.96
CA ALA A 87 -18.34 -13.62 12.36
C ALA A 87 -19.49 -13.03 11.53
N ASP A 88 -20.14 -11.99 12.03
CA ASP A 88 -21.21 -11.28 11.33
C ASP A 88 -20.69 -10.58 10.07
N GLY A 89 -19.53 -9.92 10.15
CA GLY A 89 -18.87 -9.34 8.98
C GLY A 89 -18.46 -10.37 7.92
N LEU A 90 -18.14 -11.61 8.34
CA LEU A 90 -17.84 -12.71 7.42
C LEU A 90 -19.11 -13.24 6.74
N ALA A 91 -20.23 -13.32 7.48
CA ALA A 91 -21.53 -13.71 6.93
C ALA A 91 -22.03 -12.66 5.93
N GLU A 92 -21.91 -11.37 6.27
CA GLU A 92 -22.30 -10.26 5.40
C GLU A 92 -21.45 -10.22 4.11
N ALA A 93 -20.14 -10.47 4.20
CA ALA A 93 -19.27 -10.58 3.03
C ALA A 93 -19.58 -11.79 2.14
N VAL A 94 -20.13 -12.88 2.69
CA VAL A 94 -20.58 -14.06 1.93
C VAL A 94 -21.91 -13.78 1.24
N GLU A 95 -22.86 -13.14 1.93
CA GLU A 95 -24.14 -12.66 1.38
C GLU A 95 -23.90 -11.67 0.21
N GLU A 96 -23.03 -10.68 0.42
CA GLU A 96 -22.67 -9.67 -0.59
C GLU A 96 -21.99 -10.30 -1.82
N ALA A 97 -21.26 -11.40 -1.63
CA ALA A 97 -20.65 -12.17 -2.72
C ALA A 97 -21.64 -13.09 -3.48
N GLN A 98 -22.72 -13.53 -2.85
CA GLN A 98 -23.81 -14.27 -3.53
C GLN A 98 -24.74 -13.31 -4.28
N LEU A 99 -24.87 -12.08 -3.79
CA LEU A 99 -25.62 -10.99 -4.40
C LEU A 99 -24.88 -10.28 -5.54
N ILE A 100 -23.85 -10.86 -6.17
CA ILE A 100 -23.24 -10.27 -7.37
C ILE A 100 -24.30 -10.33 -8.48
N PRO A 101 -24.98 -9.22 -8.83
CA PRO A 101 -25.93 -9.26 -9.93
C PRO A 101 -25.14 -9.60 -11.17
N ALA A 102 -25.65 -10.51 -12.00
CA ALA A 102 -25.08 -10.84 -13.30
C ALA A 102 -24.75 -9.52 -14.01
N HIS A 103 -23.47 -9.17 -14.08
CA HIS A 103 -23.05 -7.88 -14.60
C HIS A 103 -23.49 -7.82 -16.06
N THR A 104 -24.64 -7.21 -16.33
CA THR A 104 -24.96 -6.69 -17.65
C THR A 104 -23.80 -5.78 -17.98
N ARG A 105 -23.03 -6.15 -19.01
CA ARG A 105 -21.85 -5.41 -19.45
C ARG A 105 -22.33 -4.03 -19.87
N GLY A 106 -22.39 -3.11 -18.90
CA GLY A 106 -22.84 -1.76 -19.10
C GLY A 106 -22.03 -1.18 -20.25
N LYS A 107 -22.70 -0.57 -21.23
CA LYS A 107 -22.03 0.14 -22.31
C LYS A 107 -20.92 0.96 -21.68
N ARG A 108 -19.66 0.62 -21.98
CA ARG A 108 -18.48 1.32 -21.47
C ARG A 108 -18.73 2.80 -21.68
N LYS A 109 -18.98 3.55 -20.61
CA LYS A 109 -19.02 5.02 -20.68
C LYS A 109 -17.72 5.42 -21.34
N LYS A 110 -17.80 6.10 -22.49
CA LYS A 110 -16.62 6.62 -23.19
C LYS A 110 -15.85 7.42 -22.14
N LYS A 111 -14.65 6.96 -21.79
CA LYS A 111 -13.80 7.66 -20.84
C LYS A 111 -13.61 9.06 -21.41
N ALA A 112 -13.98 10.09 -20.64
CA ALA A 112 -13.71 11.46 -21.05
C ALA A 112 -12.20 11.59 -21.27
N THR A 113 -11.81 11.92 -22.50
CA THR A 113 -10.41 12.09 -22.89
C THR A 113 -9.87 13.46 -22.49
N SER A 114 -10.74 14.39 -22.08
CA SER A 114 -10.41 15.76 -21.66
C SER A 114 -10.17 15.87 -20.16
N PHE A 115 -9.30 16.79 -19.76
CA PHE A 115 -9.11 17.10 -18.34
C PHE A 115 -10.35 17.79 -17.73
N PRO A 116 -10.57 17.66 -16.40
CA PRO A 116 -11.67 18.31 -15.72
C PRO A 116 -11.74 19.83 -15.95
N ALA A 117 -12.96 20.36 -16.11
CA ALA A 117 -13.18 21.76 -16.49
C ALA A 117 -12.77 22.79 -15.43
N HIS A 118 -12.69 22.40 -14.16
CA HIS A 118 -12.31 23.28 -13.05
C HIS A 118 -10.81 23.58 -12.97
N PHE A 119 -9.97 22.84 -13.70
CA PHE A 119 -8.55 23.16 -13.75
C PHE A 119 -8.31 24.41 -14.61
N PRO A 120 -7.47 25.36 -14.15
CA PRO A 120 -7.15 26.54 -14.93
C PRO A 120 -6.38 26.14 -16.19
N ARG A 121 -6.90 26.52 -17.36
CA ARG A 121 -6.21 26.35 -18.65
C ARG A 121 -5.36 27.59 -18.91
N ILE A 122 -4.05 27.38 -19.08
CA ILE A 122 -3.11 28.42 -19.46
C ILE A 122 -2.74 28.17 -20.92
N GLU A 123 -3.16 29.07 -21.80
CA GLU A 123 -2.90 28.96 -23.23
C GLU A 123 -1.52 29.53 -23.57
N LYS A 124 -0.76 28.78 -24.37
CA LYS A 124 0.51 29.23 -24.94
C LYS A 124 0.45 29.02 -26.44
N VAL A 125 0.17 30.09 -27.17
CA VAL A 125 0.23 30.10 -28.63
C VAL A 125 1.70 30.06 -29.05
N VAL A 126 2.04 29.14 -29.95
CA VAL A 126 3.40 29.01 -30.51
C VAL A 126 3.30 29.40 -31.98
N ASP A 127 3.92 30.51 -32.33
CA ASP A 127 3.97 30.98 -33.71
C ASP A 127 5.01 30.21 -34.52
N VAL A 128 4.76 30.16 -35.83
CA VAL A 128 5.70 29.58 -36.80
C VAL A 128 6.86 30.56 -37.05
N GLU A 129 8.03 30.03 -37.38
CA GLU A 129 9.20 30.81 -37.81
C GLU A 129 8.86 31.76 -38.98
N PRO A 130 9.49 32.95 -39.05
CA PRO A 130 9.12 33.98 -40.03
C PRO A 130 9.23 33.50 -41.48
N GLU A 131 10.22 32.65 -41.78
CA GLU A 131 10.43 32.06 -43.13
C GLU A 131 9.26 31.18 -43.58
N GLN A 132 8.48 30.63 -42.65
CA GLN A 132 7.34 29.77 -42.96
C GLN A 132 6.03 30.56 -43.06
N LYS A 133 6.03 31.84 -42.69
CA LYS A 133 4.89 32.76 -42.88
C LYS A 133 4.78 33.21 -44.33
N GLU A 134 5.85 33.12 -45.09
CA GLU A 134 5.86 33.42 -46.53
C GLU A 134 5.97 32.12 -47.33
N CYS A 135 5.11 31.97 -48.33
CA CYS A 135 5.20 30.91 -49.32
C CYS A 135 6.11 31.37 -50.46
N PRO A 136 7.13 30.58 -50.85
CA PRO A 136 8.09 30.97 -51.89
C PRO A 136 7.45 31.16 -53.28
N GLU A 137 6.25 30.63 -53.50
CA GLU A 137 5.55 30.73 -54.79
C GLU A 137 4.39 31.74 -54.80
N HIS A 138 3.76 32.00 -53.65
CA HIS A 138 2.47 32.72 -53.59
C HIS A 138 2.45 33.90 -52.61
N GLY A 139 3.57 34.21 -51.94
CA GLY A 139 3.67 35.33 -51.00
C GLY A 139 3.19 35.00 -49.58
N GLU A 140 2.69 36.00 -48.85
CA GLU A 140 2.31 35.88 -47.43
C GLU A 140 1.16 34.88 -47.20
N ARG A 141 1.31 34.01 -46.21
CA ARG A 141 0.27 33.04 -45.81
C ARG A 141 -0.70 33.66 -44.82
N GLU A 142 -1.99 33.46 -45.06
CA GLU A 142 -3.04 33.87 -44.14
C GLU A 142 -3.09 32.96 -42.90
N LEU A 143 -3.29 33.57 -41.72
CA LEU A 143 -3.47 32.86 -40.47
C LEU A 143 -4.89 32.32 -40.38
N LEU A 144 -5.03 31.00 -40.22
CA LEU A 144 -6.33 30.34 -40.05
C LEU A 144 -7.00 30.75 -38.74
N PRO A 145 -8.35 30.70 -38.66
CA PRO A 145 -9.08 30.97 -37.42
C PRO A 145 -8.73 29.96 -36.31
N GLU A 146 -8.78 30.42 -35.06
CA GLU A 146 -8.40 29.64 -33.87
C GLU A 146 -9.14 28.29 -33.75
N SER A 147 -10.37 28.19 -34.26
CA SER A 147 -11.16 26.95 -34.25
C SER A 147 -10.56 25.81 -35.06
N MET A 148 -9.66 26.12 -36.01
CA MET A 148 -8.98 25.15 -36.86
C MET A 148 -7.57 24.81 -36.36
N TRP A 149 -7.15 25.39 -35.23
CA TRP A 149 -5.83 25.12 -34.67
C TRP A 149 -5.82 23.77 -33.93
N ASP A 150 -4.68 23.09 -33.99
CA ASP A 150 -4.46 21.84 -33.28
C ASP A 150 -4.24 22.10 -31.78
N VAL A 151 -5.22 21.75 -30.95
CA VAL A 151 -5.14 21.92 -29.49
C VAL A 151 -4.60 20.65 -28.82
N ARG A 152 -3.53 20.80 -28.03
CA ARG A 152 -2.98 19.72 -27.19
C ARG A 152 -2.97 20.15 -25.72
N GLU A 153 -3.79 19.50 -24.90
CA GLU A 153 -3.80 19.74 -23.44
C GLU A 153 -2.70 18.91 -22.74
N LYS A 154 -1.97 19.53 -21.80
CA LYS A 154 -1.03 18.86 -20.91
C LYS A 154 -1.28 19.31 -19.48
N LEU A 155 -1.34 18.36 -18.54
CA LEU A 155 -1.44 18.69 -17.12
C LEU A 155 -0.05 19.08 -16.59
N VAL A 156 0.05 20.27 -16.00
CA VAL A 156 1.28 20.79 -15.41
C VAL A 156 1.13 20.85 -13.90
N ILE A 157 2.08 20.27 -13.17
CA ILE A 157 2.13 20.33 -11.71
C ILE A 157 3.11 21.44 -11.33
N LYS A 158 2.66 22.39 -10.50
CA LYS A 158 3.53 23.35 -9.81
C LYS A 158 3.74 22.84 -8.37
N PRO A 159 4.98 22.59 -7.93
CA PRO A 159 5.24 22.17 -6.55
C PRO A 159 4.87 23.30 -5.56
N ALA A 160 4.83 22.97 -4.27
CA ALA A 160 4.55 23.94 -3.22
C ALA A 160 5.53 25.12 -3.27
N VAL A 161 4.98 26.33 -3.33
CA VAL A 161 5.73 27.60 -3.28
C VAL A 161 5.76 28.06 -1.83
N TYR A 162 6.96 28.29 -1.28
CA TYR A 162 7.14 28.77 0.09
C TYR A 162 7.53 30.24 0.07
N GLU A 163 6.81 31.04 0.85
CA GLU A 163 7.04 32.48 0.97
C GLU A 163 7.34 32.84 2.42
N VAL A 164 8.19 33.84 2.63
CA VAL A 164 8.56 34.32 3.97
C VAL A 164 7.80 35.60 4.27
N LEU A 165 6.77 35.49 5.11
CA LEU A 165 6.01 36.64 5.59
C LEU A 165 6.84 37.43 6.61
N ARG A 166 7.15 38.70 6.30
CA ARG A 166 7.89 39.59 7.19
C ARG A 166 6.96 40.64 7.80
N THR A 167 6.40 40.33 8.96
CA THR A 167 5.54 41.26 9.70
C THR A 167 6.39 42.28 10.48
N LYS A 168 6.26 43.56 10.15
CA LYS A 168 6.98 44.66 10.82
C LYS A 168 6.05 45.40 11.78
N TYR A 169 6.38 45.35 13.07
CA TYR A 169 5.66 46.09 14.10
C TYR A 169 6.24 47.50 14.26
N LYS A 170 5.46 48.52 13.91
CA LYS A 170 5.85 49.92 14.08
C LYS A 170 5.88 50.28 15.57
N LYS A 171 6.96 50.96 15.98
CA LYS A 171 7.14 51.45 17.35
C LYS A 171 7.07 52.97 17.35
N TYR A 172 6.37 53.53 18.31
CA TYR A 172 6.19 54.97 18.47
C TYR A 172 6.74 55.43 19.82
N ARG A 173 7.35 56.62 19.84
CA ARG A 173 7.81 57.28 21.07
C ARG A 173 7.43 58.75 21.03
N CYS A 174 7.16 59.33 22.19
CA CYS A 174 7.00 60.77 22.33
C CYS A 174 8.39 61.44 22.17
N LYS A 175 8.50 62.47 21.33
CA LYS A 175 9.80 63.16 21.08
C LYS A 175 10.32 63.94 22.29
N ASN A 176 9.41 64.57 23.04
CA ASN A 176 9.75 65.56 24.07
C ASN A 176 9.61 65.04 25.51
N GLN A 177 9.15 63.80 25.69
CA GLN A 177 8.93 63.19 27.00
C GLN A 177 9.45 61.75 26.96
N PRO A 178 10.71 61.53 27.38
CA PRO A 178 11.31 60.19 27.39
C PRO A 178 10.64 59.24 28.41
N GLU A 179 9.91 59.78 29.39
CA GLU A 179 9.25 58.98 30.44
C GLU A 179 8.01 58.21 29.96
N CYS A 180 7.39 58.59 28.84
CA CYS A 180 6.20 57.91 28.30
C CYS A 180 6.47 56.53 27.67
N GLY A 181 7.74 56.08 27.61
CA GLY A 181 8.09 54.77 27.05
C GLY A 181 7.87 54.63 25.54
N ILE A 182 7.92 53.39 25.04
CA ILE A 182 7.75 53.05 23.63
C ILE A 182 6.44 52.28 23.46
N ALA A 183 5.51 52.83 22.67
CA ALA A 183 4.29 52.14 22.29
C ALA A 183 4.57 51.19 21.12
N SER A 184 4.23 49.90 21.31
CA SER A 184 4.31 48.86 20.29
C SER A 184 3.00 48.07 20.32
N PRO A 185 2.47 47.66 19.16
CA PRO A 185 1.38 46.68 19.13
C PRO A 185 1.81 45.37 19.80
N GLU A 186 0.82 44.69 20.39
CA GLU A 186 0.99 43.36 20.99
C GLU A 186 1.27 42.32 19.89
N ARG A 187 2.07 41.31 20.22
CA ARG A 187 2.39 40.22 19.29
C ARG A 187 1.41 39.08 19.51
N PRO A 188 0.82 38.51 18.45
CA PRO A 188 -0.03 37.34 18.58
C PRO A 188 0.77 36.15 19.11
N THR A 189 0.09 35.25 19.81
CA THR A 189 0.66 33.98 20.25
C THR A 189 0.77 33.04 19.05
N GLY A 190 1.99 32.59 18.76
CA GLY A 190 2.26 31.64 17.68
C GLY A 190 2.14 30.18 18.11
N ILE A 191 2.16 29.27 17.11
CA ILE A 191 2.15 27.81 17.34
C ILE A 191 3.44 27.32 17.99
N VAL A 192 4.57 27.95 17.63
CA VAL A 192 5.91 27.63 18.13
C VAL A 192 6.47 28.88 18.79
N GLU A 193 7.37 28.70 19.74
CA GLU A 193 8.10 29.79 20.40
C GLU A 193 8.67 30.78 19.36
N GLY A 194 8.33 32.06 19.54
CA GLY A 194 8.73 33.13 18.64
C GLY A 194 7.95 33.25 17.32
N ASP A 195 6.88 32.47 17.13
CA ASP A 195 5.96 32.52 15.98
C ASP A 195 6.69 32.50 14.62
N LYS A 196 7.66 31.59 14.49
CA LYS A 196 8.53 31.53 13.31
C LYS A 196 7.85 30.90 12.09
N TYR A 197 6.87 30.04 12.31
CA TYR A 197 6.21 29.26 11.27
C TYR A 197 4.71 29.55 11.28
N ASP A 198 4.17 29.85 10.10
CA ASP A 198 2.75 30.06 9.94
C ASP A 198 1.95 28.76 10.12
N THR A 199 0.67 28.92 10.46
CA THR A 199 -0.34 27.87 10.57
C THR A 199 -0.38 26.95 9.35
N SER A 200 -0.20 27.50 8.14
CA SER A 200 -0.15 26.72 6.90
C SER A 200 0.92 25.62 6.91
N VAL A 201 2.09 25.88 7.51
CA VAL A 201 3.18 24.89 7.61
C VAL A 201 2.77 23.75 8.56
N ALA A 202 2.15 24.09 9.69
CA ALA A 202 1.65 23.09 10.63
C ALA A 202 0.55 22.23 9.99
N THR A 203 -0.43 22.85 9.33
CA THR A 203 -1.49 22.15 8.59
C THR A 203 -0.90 21.21 7.53
N HIS A 204 0.09 21.67 6.77
CA HIS A 204 0.75 20.84 5.76
C HIS A 204 1.40 19.59 6.40
N ILE A 205 2.09 19.75 7.53
CA ILE A 205 2.73 18.63 8.25
C ILE A 205 1.68 17.63 8.76
N ILE A 206 0.60 18.12 9.37
CA ILE A 206 -0.48 17.29 9.92
C ILE A 206 -1.17 16.50 8.80
N THR A 207 -1.59 17.17 7.73
CA THR A 207 -2.27 16.52 6.60
C THR A 207 -1.38 15.46 5.97
N HIS A 208 -0.09 15.76 5.75
CA HIS A 208 0.81 14.77 5.15
C HIS A 208 1.11 13.61 6.09
N LYS A 209 1.22 13.85 7.40
CA LYS A 209 1.48 12.79 8.37
C LYS A 209 0.27 11.87 8.57
N TYR A 210 -0.92 12.44 8.73
CA TYR A 210 -2.11 11.69 9.15
C TYR A 210 -3.06 11.34 8.00
N ALA A 211 -3.25 12.21 7.01
CA ALA A 211 -4.15 11.92 5.88
C ALA A 211 -3.42 11.15 4.75
N TYR A 212 -2.16 11.51 4.48
CA TYR A 212 -1.36 10.85 3.44
C TYR A 212 -0.35 9.82 3.97
N PHE A 213 -0.35 9.56 5.28
CA PHE A 213 0.50 8.56 5.94
C PHE A 213 2.01 8.70 5.62
N LEU A 214 2.49 9.93 5.40
CA LEU A 214 3.88 10.21 5.14
C LEU A 214 4.65 10.36 6.46
N THR A 215 5.73 9.58 6.60
CA THR A 215 6.61 9.72 7.75
C THR A 215 7.29 11.09 7.72
N LEU A 216 7.60 11.65 8.90
CA LEU A 216 8.32 12.93 9.00
C LEU A 216 9.68 12.92 8.31
N TYR A 217 10.26 11.74 8.07
CA TYR A 217 11.48 11.60 7.27
C TYR A 217 11.20 11.82 5.78
N ARG A 218 10.15 11.21 5.22
CA ARG A 218 9.74 11.44 3.83
C ARG A 218 9.29 12.87 3.61
N LEU A 219 8.62 13.47 4.60
CA LEU A 219 8.19 14.85 4.54
C LEU A 219 9.37 15.84 4.44
N GLN A 220 10.52 15.54 5.05
CA GLN A 220 11.74 16.36 4.87
C GLN A 220 12.19 16.39 3.42
N HIS A 221 12.17 15.24 2.75
CA HIS A 221 12.51 15.16 1.32
C HIS A 221 11.51 15.92 0.45
N LEU A 222 10.24 15.94 0.84
CA LEU A 222 9.23 16.75 0.15
C LEU A 222 9.53 18.25 0.25
N PHE A 223 9.87 18.73 1.44
CA PHE A 223 10.32 20.12 1.63
C PHE A 223 11.66 20.40 0.92
N ALA A 224 12.55 19.42 0.87
CA ALA A 224 13.84 19.53 0.17
C ALA A 224 13.67 19.77 -1.32
N GLY A 225 12.65 19.16 -1.95
CA GLY A 225 12.31 19.40 -3.36
C GLY A 225 11.98 20.86 -3.68
N SER A 226 11.57 21.64 -2.67
CA SER A 226 11.31 23.08 -2.78
C SER A 226 12.45 23.97 -2.25
N GLY A 227 13.59 23.38 -1.88
CA GLY A 227 14.77 24.11 -1.42
C GLY A 227 14.83 24.40 0.09
N TRP A 228 13.85 23.97 0.88
CA TRP A 228 13.87 24.09 2.33
C TRP A 228 14.08 22.71 2.97
N MET A 229 15.14 22.51 3.76
CA MET A 229 15.41 21.19 4.36
C MET A 229 15.21 21.18 5.89
N PRO A 230 13.99 20.83 6.32
CA PRO A 230 13.62 20.31 7.62
C PRO A 230 14.66 19.55 8.42
N SER A 231 14.96 19.87 9.67
CA SER A 231 15.38 18.78 10.56
C SER A 231 14.14 18.01 11.04
N ARG A 232 14.27 16.70 11.31
CA ARG A 232 13.16 15.91 11.85
C ARG A 232 12.64 16.47 13.18
N GLY A 233 13.57 16.89 14.04
CA GLY A 233 13.25 17.47 15.35
C GLY A 233 12.44 18.75 15.21
N LEU A 234 12.74 19.59 14.21
CA LEU A 234 11.97 20.79 13.93
C LEU A 234 10.52 20.46 13.53
N LEU A 235 10.33 19.49 12.63
CA LEU A 235 8.99 19.07 12.22
C LEU A 235 8.19 18.47 13.37
N LEU A 236 8.85 17.72 14.26
CA LEU A 236 8.24 17.21 15.49
C LEU A 236 7.83 18.34 16.43
N ASN A 237 8.68 19.35 16.62
CA ASN A 237 8.37 20.50 17.47
C ASN A 237 7.17 21.28 16.94
N ILE A 238 7.11 21.55 15.63
CA ILE A 238 5.94 22.21 15.01
C ILE A 238 4.68 21.37 15.22
N LEU A 239 4.78 20.05 15.07
CA LEU A 239 3.65 19.16 15.30
C LEU A 239 3.19 19.16 16.76
N GLN A 240 4.12 19.14 17.72
CA GLN A 240 3.81 19.22 19.15
C GLN A 240 3.17 20.57 19.50
N GLY A 241 3.70 21.68 18.98
CA GLY A 241 3.11 23.01 19.16
C GLY A 241 1.69 23.13 18.60
N SER A 242 1.39 22.42 17.51
CA SER A 242 0.05 22.42 16.92
C SER A 242 -1.02 21.74 17.80
N HIS A 243 -0.60 20.94 18.80
CA HIS A 243 -1.53 20.25 19.70
C HIS A 243 -2.46 21.23 20.43
N PHE A 244 -1.93 22.34 20.94
CA PHE A 244 -2.69 23.38 21.65
C PHE A 244 -3.89 23.90 20.84
N VAL A 245 -3.73 23.99 19.51
CA VAL A 245 -4.78 24.49 18.61
C VAL A 245 -5.83 23.41 18.30
N ILE A 246 -5.41 22.14 18.26
CA ILE A 246 -6.27 21.02 17.86
C ILE A 246 -7.03 20.41 19.04
N GLU A 247 -6.44 20.43 20.23
CA GLU A 247 -7.01 19.90 21.47
C GLU A 247 -8.48 20.31 21.72
N PRO A 248 -8.90 21.57 21.51
CA PRO A 248 -10.30 21.97 21.74
C PRO A 248 -11.26 21.61 20.60
N LEU A 249 -10.80 21.12 19.44
CA LEU A 249 -11.69 20.88 18.29
C LEU A 249 -12.66 19.68 18.47
N PRO A 250 -12.27 18.56 19.10
CA PRO A 250 -13.18 17.43 19.32
C PRO A 250 -14.35 17.77 20.23
N SER A 251 -14.16 18.59 21.28
CA SER A 251 -15.27 18.99 22.16
C SER A 251 -16.26 19.88 21.41
N GLN A 252 -15.77 20.84 20.62
CA GLN A 252 -16.61 21.72 19.82
C GLN A 252 -17.39 20.97 18.71
N SER A 253 -16.79 19.95 18.10
CA SER A 253 -17.45 19.18 17.05
C SER A 253 -18.54 18.26 17.60
N LEU A 254 -18.35 17.69 18.79
CA LEU A 254 -19.37 16.90 19.48
C LEU A 254 -20.54 17.77 19.96
N ASP A 255 -20.27 18.97 20.47
CA ASP A 255 -21.32 19.92 20.84
C ASP A 255 -22.13 20.41 19.61
N GLY A 256 -21.45 20.64 18.48
CA GLY A 256 -22.07 20.95 17.19
C GLY A 256 -22.89 19.80 16.62
N ALA A 257 -22.41 18.56 16.74
CA ALA A 257 -23.13 17.37 16.28
C ALA A 257 -24.37 17.09 17.15
N ASN A 258 -24.27 17.26 18.47
CA ASN A 258 -25.40 17.08 19.40
C ASN A 258 -26.48 18.17 19.20
N THR A 259 -26.08 19.40 18.88
CA THR A 259 -27.03 20.48 18.55
C THR A 259 -27.69 20.28 17.18
N LEU A 260 -26.98 19.75 16.17
CA LEU A 260 -27.56 19.41 14.86
C LEU A 260 -28.42 18.15 14.87
N LEU A 261 -28.16 17.20 15.78
CA LEU A 261 -28.92 15.95 15.93
C LEU A 261 -30.06 16.05 16.96
N GLY A 262 -30.28 17.21 17.59
CA GLY A 262 -31.44 17.47 18.45
C GLY A 262 -31.55 16.53 19.66
N ARG A 263 -30.46 15.92 20.12
CA ARG A 263 -30.45 15.14 21.36
C ARG A 263 -30.17 16.09 22.53
N ARG A 264 -31.24 16.51 23.20
CA ARG A 264 -31.18 16.97 24.59
C ARG A 264 -30.95 15.79 25.52
#